data_AF-A0A9D7UAM8-F1
#
_entry.id   AF-A0A9D7UAM8-F1
#
_cell.length_a   1.000
_cell.length_b   1.000
_cell.length_c   1.000
_cell.angle_alpha   90.00
_cell.angle_beta   90.00
_cell.angle_gamma   90.00
#
_symmetry.space_group_name_H-M   'P 1'
#
loop_
_entity.id
_entity.type
_entity.pdbx_description
1 polymer ?
#
loop_
_entity_poly.entity_id
_entity_poly.type
_entity_poly.pdbx_seq_one_letter_code
_entity_poly.pdbx_strand_id
1 'polypeptide(L)'
;MHGDAIGLQVASKRSDVGRVLVCLEITDAVVAEAIERSCDTILTFHPLIYTPLARLDRSDRVSRCVGDLIAADISVICVHTAFDAFPQGTNLILAERLGLEPLRPLVSLNRTDPPVWGSLHRAP
;
A
#
# COMPACT_ATOMS: atom_id res chain seq x y z
N MET A 1 0.97 8.51 -9.58
CA MET A 1 0.67 9.87 -10.09
C MET A 1 1.43 10.90 -9.27
N HIS A 2 1.64 12.12 -9.79
CA HIS A 2 2.22 13.20 -8.98
C HIS A 2 1.33 13.45 -7.74
N GLY A 3 1.94 13.48 -6.55
CA GLY A 3 1.22 13.70 -5.29
C GLY A 3 0.54 12.47 -4.68
N ASP A 4 0.73 11.27 -5.24
CA ASP A 4 0.19 10.04 -4.65
C ASP A 4 1.00 9.56 -3.43
N ALA A 5 0.32 9.07 -2.40
CA ALA A 5 0.91 8.62 -1.13
C ALA A 5 1.24 7.11 -1.16
N ILE A 6 2.20 6.73 -1.99
CA ILE A 6 2.66 5.35 -2.20
C ILE A 6 3.98 5.05 -1.50
N GLY A 7 4.35 3.77 -1.44
CA GLY A 7 5.60 3.29 -0.87
C GLY A 7 5.50 2.96 0.63
N LEU A 8 6.65 2.94 1.30
CA LEU A 8 6.76 2.61 2.73
C LEU A 8 6.15 3.74 3.59
N GLN A 9 5.10 3.43 4.34
CA GLN A 9 4.41 4.39 5.23
C GLN A 9 4.72 4.16 6.70
N VAL A 10 4.93 2.90 7.10
CA VAL A 10 5.38 2.52 8.45
C VAL A 10 6.56 1.58 8.29
N ALA A 11 7.69 1.92 8.90
CA ALA A 11 8.90 1.10 8.85
C ALA A 11 8.96 0.14 10.03
N SER A 12 9.38 -1.09 9.76
CA SER A 12 9.77 -2.07 10.78
C SER A 12 11.28 -2.06 10.97
N LYS A 13 11.77 -2.52 12.12
CA LYS A 13 13.19 -2.74 12.40
C LYS A 13 13.72 -4.05 11.79
N ARG A 14 12.85 -4.88 11.23
CA ARG A 14 13.20 -6.19 10.65
C ARG A 14 14.02 -6.02 9.37
N SER A 15 15.02 -6.87 9.21
CA SER A 15 15.81 -6.99 7.97
C SER A 15 15.11 -7.86 6.92
N ASP A 16 14.31 -8.82 7.37
CA ASP A 16 13.71 -9.86 6.53
C ASP A 16 12.19 -9.91 6.70
N VAL A 17 11.49 -10.19 5.60
CA VAL A 17 10.03 -10.30 5.52
C VAL A 17 9.69 -11.72 5.08
N GLY A 18 9.00 -12.48 5.94
CA GLY A 18 8.52 -13.83 5.66
C GLY A 18 7.00 -13.91 5.49
N ARG A 19 6.23 -13.03 6.11
CA ARG A 19 4.76 -13.04 6.08
C ARG A 19 4.18 -11.66 5.75
N VAL A 20 3.45 -11.59 4.64
CA VAL A 20 2.79 -10.38 4.16
C VAL A 20 1.27 -10.56 4.22
N LEU A 21 0.57 -9.60 4.84
CA LEU A 21 -0.87 -9.47 4.71
C LEU A 21 -1.18 -8.49 3.57
N VAL A 22 -2.08 -8.86 2.67
CA VAL A 22 -2.50 -7.99 1.56
C VAL A 22 -3.93 -7.51 1.82
N CYS A 23 -4.17 -6.20 1.74
CA CYS A 23 -5.49 -5.62 1.96
C CYS A 23 -5.80 -4.46 1.01
N LEU A 24 -7.09 -4.16 0.85
CA LEU A 24 -7.53 -2.95 0.15
C LEU A 24 -7.38 -1.71 1.04
N GLU A 25 -7.84 -1.79 2.28
CA GLU A 25 -7.87 -0.71 3.27
C GLU A 25 -7.38 -1.24 4.61
N ILE A 26 -6.51 -0.49 5.29
CA ILE A 26 -6.09 -0.82 6.66
C ILE A 26 -7.15 -0.30 7.63
N THR A 27 -7.82 -1.22 8.34
CA THR A 27 -8.76 -0.93 9.43
C THR A 27 -8.23 -1.48 10.75
N ASP A 28 -8.84 -1.13 11.89
CA ASP A 28 -8.46 -1.71 13.19
C ASP A 28 -8.51 -3.26 13.16
N ALA A 29 -9.46 -3.84 12.43
CA ALA A 29 -9.59 -5.29 12.26
C ALA A 29 -8.44 -5.89 11.44
N VAL A 30 -7.98 -5.19 10.39
CA VAL A 30 -6.83 -5.62 9.58
C VAL A 30 -5.53 -5.55 10.39
N VAL A 31 -5.38 -4.52 11.23
CA VAL A 31 -4.24 -4.42 12.16
C VAL A 31 -4.27 -5.58 13.16
N ALA A 32 -5.43 -5.86 13.76
CA ALA A 32 -5.60 -7.00 14.66
C ALA A 32 -5.28 -8.33 13.96
N GLU A 33 -5.76 -8.54 12.73
CA GLU A 33 -5.46 -9.74 11.94
C GLU A 33 -3.96 -9.87 11.64
N ALA A 34 -3.29 -8.78 11.26
CA ALA A 34 -1.85 -8.78 10.99
C ALA A 34 -1.05 -9.17 12.25
N ILE A 35 -1.45 -8.68 13.42
CA ILE A 35 -0.83 -9.02 14.70
C ILE A 35 -1.10 -10.49 15.06
N GLU A 36 -2.36 -10.92 15.01
CA GLU A 36 -2.78 -12.30 15.32
C GLU A 36 -2.04 -13.30 14.43
N ARG A 37 -1.95 -13.00 13.14
CA ARG A 37 -1.24 -13.82 12.17
C ARG A 37 0.27 -13.57 12.17
N SER A 38 0.83 -12.78 13.07
CA SER A 38 2.26 -12.49 13.15
C SER A 38 2.87 -12.12 11.79
N CYS A 39 2.22 -11.21 11.06
CA CYS A 39 2.71 -10.66 9.80
C CYS A 39 3.88 -9.70 10.05
N ASP A 40 4.76 -9.58 9.07
CA ASP A 40 5.92 -8.68 9.11
C ASP A 40 5.63 -7.38 8.33
N THR A 41 4.75 -7.48 7.33
CA THR A 41 4.37 -6.38 6.46
C THR A 41 2.89 -6.46 6.09
N ILE A 42 2.25 -5.29 5.99
CA ILE A 42 0.98 -5.12 5.30
C ILE A 42 1.25 -4.44 3.95
N LEU A 43 0.80 -5.06 2.87
CA LEU A 43 0.75 -4.48 1.54
C LEU A 43 -0.69 -3.98 1.30
N THR A 44 -0.87 -2.67 1.25
CA THR A 44 -2.19 -2.03 1.10
C THR A 44 -2.36 -1.36 -0.25
N PHE A 45 -3.59 -1.33 -0.76
CA PHE A 45 -3.92 -0.53 -1.93
C PHE A 45 -4.20 0.93 -1.55
N HIS A 46 -5.07 1.20 -0.57
CA HIS A 46 -5.28 2.58 -0.10
C HIS A 46 -4.20 3.00 0.91
N PRO A 47 -3.67 4.24 0.77
CA PRO A 47 -2.72 4.81 1.72
C PRO A 47 -3.32 4.91 3.12
N LEU A 48 -2.65 4.34 4.14
CA LEU A 48 -3.00 4.59 5.54
C LEU A 48 -2.70 6.04 5.91
N ILE A 49 -1.50 6.52 5.55
CA ILE A 49 -1.07 7.91 5.74
C ILE A 49 -1.21 8.65 4.41
N TYR A 50 -2.42 9.09 4.07
CA TYR A 50 -2.66 9.90 2.86
C TYR A 50 -2.28 11.38 3.06
N THR A 51 -2.62 11.92 4.22
CA THR A 51 -2.27 13.29 4.63
C THR A 51 -1.24 13.22 5.74
N PRO A 52 -0.23 14.12 5.76
CA PRO A 52 0.74 14.17 6.85
C PRO A 52 0.08 14.22 8.22
N LEU A 53 0.52 13.36 9.13
CA LEU A 53 -0.02 13.31 10.49
C LEU A 53 0.46 14.52 11.29
N ALA A 54 -0.48 15.29 11.85
CA ALA A 54 -0.14 16.43 12.71
C ALA A 54 0.35 15.99 14.10
N ARG A 55 -0.08 14.81 14.56
CA ARG A 55 0.31 14.20 15.84
C ARG A 55 0.08 12.69 15.80
N LEU A 56 0.78 11.97 16.67
CA LEU A 56 0.59 10.54 16.92
C LEU A 56 0.01 10.36 18.33
N ASP A 57 -1.31 10.23 18.41
CA ASP A 57 -2.08 9.93 19.61
C ASP A 57 -3.15 8.84 19.33
N ARG A 58 -4.06 8.59 20.28
CA ARG A 58 -5.16 7.61 20.07
C ARG A 58 -6.48 8.24 19.61
N SER A 59 -6.49 9.53 19.27
CA SER A 59 -7.72 10.30 19.00
C SER A 59 -8.37 9.97 17.66
N ASP A 60 -7.59 9.72 16.60
CA ASP A 60 -8.09 9.32 15.29
C ASP A 60 -7.63 7.91 14.87
N ARG A 61 -8.34 7.34 13.90
CA ARG A 61 -8.13 5.97 13.42
C ARG A 61 -6.73 5.76 12.83
N VAL A 62 -6.26 6.68 11.99
CA VAL A 62 -4.99 6.52 11.29
C VAL A 62 -3.85 6.54 12.30
N SER A 63 -3.87 7.52 13.21
CA SER A 63 -2.86 7.64 14.26
C SER A 63 -2.84 6.41 15.19
N ARG A 64 -4.01 5.87 15.57
CA ARG A 64 -4.10 4.61 16.33
C ARG A 64 -3.49 3.43 15.57
N CYS A 65 -3.92 3.21 14.33
CA CYS A 65 -3.38 2.10 13.51
C CYS A 65 -1.86 2.22 13.37
N VAL A 66 -1.34 3.42 13.08
CA VAL A 66 0.11 3.65 12.96
C VAL A 66 0.82 3.32 14.27
N GLY A 67 0.30 3.78 15.42
CA GLY A 67 0.86 3.46 16.72
C GLY A 67 0.88 1.96 17.02
N ASP A 68 -0.22 1.27 16.73
CA ASP A 68 -0.36 -0.16 16.98
C ASP A 68 0.56 -0.99 16.06
N LEU A 69 0.72 -0.58 14.78
CA LEU A 69 1.64 -1.20 13.83
C LEU A 69 3.12 -1.00 14.18
N ILE A 70 3.49 0.21 14.62
CA ILE A 70 4.85 0.49 15.13
C ILE A 70 5.14 -0.38 16.36
N ALA A 71 4.20 -0.47 17.29
CA ALA A 71 4.36 -1.27 18.51
C ALA A 71 4.49 -2.77 18.21
N ALA A 72 3.79 -3.27 17.19
CA ALA A 72 3.86 -4.65 16.73
C ALA A 72 5.06 -4.94 15.80
N ASP A 73 5.86 -3.91 15.46
CA ASP A 73 6.97 -3.99 14.51
C ASP A 73 6.54 -4.55 13.14
N ILE A 74 5.41 -4.05 12.62
CA ILE A 74 4.82 -4.41 11.34
C ILE A 74 4.95 -3.23 10.37
N SER A 75 5.55 -3.48 9.21
CA SER A 75 5.71 -2.47 8.17
C SER A 75 4.45 -2.30 7.31
N VAL A 76 4.28 -1.13 6.68
CA VAL A 76 3.18 -0.86 5.72
C VAL A 76 3.75 -0.35 4.41
N ILE A 77 3.40 -0.99 3.31
CA ILE A 77 3.71 -0.56 1.94
C ILE A 77 2.41 -0.31 1.19
N CYS A 78 2.29 0.86 0.56
CA CYS A 78 1.12 1.25 -0.22
C CYS A 78 1.42 1.26 -1.73
N VAL A 79 0.53 0.69 -2.55
CA VAL A 79 0.67 0.65 -4.02
C VAL A 79 -0.28 1.58 -4.79
N HIS A 80 -1.48 1.84 -4.27
CA HIS A 80 -2.49 2.78 -4.78
C HIS A 80 -2.53 2.96 -6.32
N THR A 81 -2.41 4.20 -6.82
CA THR A 81 -2.55 4.47 -8.27
C THR A 81 -1.45 3.85 -9.11
N ALA A 82 -0.33 3.43 -8.50
CA ALA A 82 0.69 2.67 -9.23
C ALA A 82 0.16 1.31 -9.68
N PHE A 83 -0.71 0.68 -8.88
CA PHE A 83 -1.37 -0.57 -9.29
C PHE A 83 -2.51 -0.31 -10.28
N ASP A 84 -3.25 0.81 -10.17
CA ASP A 84 -4.25 1.17 -11.19
C ASP A 84 -3.64 1.44 -12.57
N ALA A 85 -2.45 2.04 -12.58
CA ALA A 85 -1.67 2.35 -13.77
C ALA A 85 -0.91 1.14 -14.34
N PHE A 86 -0.77 0.06 -13.57
CA PHE A 86 -0.04 -1.12 -14.02
C PHE A 86 -0.79 -1.80 -15.17
N PRO A 87 -0.12 -2.15 -16.29
CA PRO A 87 -0.79 -2.82 -17.40
C PRO A 87 -1.49 -4.13 -17.03
N GLN A 88 -1.12 -4.78 -15.92
CA GLN A 88 -1.78 -5.98 -15.39
C GLN A 88 -2.45 -5.74 -14.03
N GLY A 89 -2.75 -4.48 -13.72
CA GLY A 89 -3.29 -4.06 -12.43
C GLY A 89 -4.82 -3.97 -12.40
N THR A 90 -5.35 -3.20 -11.44
CA THR A 90 -6.78 -3.15 -11.10
C THR A 90 -7.67 -2.97 -12.33
N ASN A 91 -7.35 -2.01 -13.19
CA ASN A 91 -8.18 -1.65 -14.33
C ASN A 91 -8.24 -2.75 -15.40
N LEU A 92 -7.13 -3.45 -15.67
CA LEU A 92 -7.15 -4.60 -16.60
C LEU A 92 -8.01 -5.72 -16.02
N ILE A 93 -7.76 -6.09 -14.76
CA ILE A 93 -8.47 -7.20 -14.08
C ILE A 93 -9.98 -6.93 -14.07
N LEU A 94 -10.41 -5.69 -13.80
CA LEU A 94 -11.82 -5.31 -13.82
C LEU A 94 -12.41 -5.38 -15.24
N ALA A 95 -11.69 -4.86 -16.24
CA ALA A 95 -12.17 -4.87 -17.62
C ALA A 95 -12.34 -6.29 -18.18
N GLU A 96 -11.41 -7.19 -17.86
CA GLU A 96 -11.50 -8.63 -18.19
C GLU A 96 -12.71 -9.28 -17.51
N ARG A 97 -12.90 -9.04 -16.20
CA ARG A 97 -14.03 -9.59 -15.44
C ARG A 97 -15.39 -9.10 -15.94
N LEU A 98 -15.44 -7.91 -16.50
CA LEU A 98 -16.65 -7.33 -17.10
C LEU A 98 -16.86 -7.73 -18.56
N GLY A 99 -15.91 -8.47 -19.18
CA GLY A 99 -15.99 -8.87 -20.59
C GLY A 99 -15.89 -7.70 -21.56
N LEU A 100 -15.14 -6.65 -21.20
CA LEU A 100 -14.98 -5.48 -22.06
C LEU A 100 -14.01 -5.78 -23.20
N GLU A 101 -14.39 -5.45 -24.44
CA GLU A 101 -13.53 -5.57 -25.61
C GLU A 101 -13.72 -4.38 -26.57
N PRO A 102 -12.66 -3.86 -27.22
CA PRO A 102 -11.25 -4.22 -27.02
C PRO A 102 -10.63 -3.59 -25.77
N LEU A 103 -9.75 -4.31 -25.09
CA LEU A 103 -9.03 -3.81 -23.92
C LEU A 103 -7.95 -2.79 -24.31
N ARG A 104 -8.09 -1.55 -23.84
CA ARG A 104 -7.10 -0.49 -24.00
C ARG A 104 -7.14 0.48 -22.81
N PRO A 105 -6.02 1.12 -22.45
CA PRO A 105 -6.02 2.16 -21.42
C PRO A 105 -7.00 3.29 -21.77
N LEU A 106 -7.76 3.76 -20.77
CA LEU A 106 -8.65 4.91 -20.93
C LEU A 106 -7.86 6.22 -21.05
N VAL A 107 -6.76 6.33 -20.31
CA VAL A 107 -5.83 7.45 -20.34
C VAL A 107 -4.42 6.90 -20.62
N SER A 108 -3.76 7.44 -21.64
CA SER A 108 -2.37 7.11 -21.92
C SER A 108 -1.45 7.80 -20.91
N LEU A 109 -0.64 7.01 -20.21
CA LEU A 109 0.40 7.55 -19.33
C LEU A 109 1.62 7.92 -20.17
N ASN A 110 2.11 9.16 -20.04
CA ASN A 110 3.41 9.55 -20.61
C ASN A 110 4.52 8.82 -19.83
N ARG A 111 5.12 7.81 -20.47
CA ARG A 111 6.15 6.91 -19.92
C ARG A 111 7.54 7.54 -19.73
N THR A 112 7.63 8.81 -19.32
CA THR A 112 8.95 9.46 -19.11
C THR A 112 9.61 9.09 -17.78
N ASP A 113 8.87 8.52 -16.83
CA ASP A 113 9.46 7.98 -15.60
C ASP A 113 9.88 6.52 -15.82
N PRO A 114 11.07 6.11 -15.32
CA PRO A 114 11.52 4.74 -15.44
C PRO A 114 10.47 3.81 -14.82
N PRO A 115 10.21 2.64 -15.41
CA PRO A 115 9.31 1.68 -14.81
C PRO A 115 9.97 1.18 -13.51
N VAL A 116 9.61 1.76 -12.37
CA VAL A 116 10.11 1.30 -11.07
C VAL A 116 9.38 0.01 -10.74
N TRP A 117 9.83 -1.08 -11.34
CA TRP A 117 9.56 -2.43 -10.87
C TRP A 117 10.54 -2.72 -9.74
N GLY A 118 10.11 -2.47 -8.50
CA GLY A 118 10.70 -3.14 -7.34
C GLY A 118 12.09 -2.71 -6.88
N SER A 119 12.41 -1.40 -6.85
CA SER A 119 13.47 -0.93 -5.94
C SER A 119 12.87 -0.21 -4.75
N LEU A 120 12.62 -0.96 -3.66
CA LEU A 120 12.72 -0.39 -2.32
C LEU A 120 14.20 -0.04 -2.16
N HIS A 121 14.57 1.21 -2.45
CA HIS A 121 15.86 1.71 -2.03
C HIS A 121 15.96 1.44 -0.53
N ARG A 122 17.06 0.79 -0.10
CA ARG A 122 17.33 0.55 1.32
C ARG A 122 17.04 1.84 2.07
N ALA A 123 16.10 1.77 3.03
CA ALA A 123 15.99 2.83 4.02
C ALA A 123 17.38 3.00 4.68
N PRO A 124 17.81 4.25 4.95
CA PRO A 124 19.09 4.51 5.59
C PRO A 124 19.24 3.79 6.93
#